data_AF-A0AB74FEK4-F1
#
_entry.id   AF-A0AB74FEK4-F1
#
_cell.length_a   1.000
_cell.length_b   1.000
_cell.length_c   1.000
_cell.angle_alpha   90.00
_cell.angle_beta   90.00
_cell.angle_gamma   90.00
#
_symmetry.space_group_name_H-M   'P 1'
#
loop_
_entity.id
_entity.type
_entity.pdbx_description
1 polymer ?
#
loop_
_entity_poly.entity_id
_entity_poly.type
_entity_poly.pdbx_seq_one_letter_code
_entity_poly.pdbx_strand_id
1 'polypeptide(L)'
;MGSHPYAYLHYGYNLGGGGTPWNISELPSDEDYPEWIPSWIDPFEAADIVREQCYYDLVEERLLAEVGGFRERRTDHDKSGYYMRRHAALKRVGIELSGHGYMPDSEIGGYVLHIYETSVQPMDPAYAVDFASLEHRRVEEEWDGRLDQAMSALQITCTQPAGWLLVASYT
;
A
#
# COMPACT_ATOMS: atom_id res chain seq x y z
N MET A 1 -18.85 6.50 -22.30
CA MET A 1 -18.37 5.10 -22.28
C MET A 1 -18.53 4.62 -20.86
N GLY A 2 -19.19 3.48 -20.63
CA GLY A 2 -19.43 3.00 -19.26
C GLY A 2 -18.15 2.43 -18.68
N SER A 3 -17.75 2.89 -17.50
CA SER A 3 -16.67 2.28 -16.74
C SER A 3 -17.15 0.92 -16.22
N HIS A 4 -16.39 -0.14 -16.50
CA HIS A 4 -16.65 -1.45 -15.91
C HIS A 4 -15.86 -1.52 -14.60
N PRO A 5 -16.51 -1.63 -13.43
CA PRO A 5 -15.81 -1.78 -12.17
C PRO A 5 -15.09 -3.13 -12.12
N TYR A 6 -13.81 -3.11 -11.79
CA TYR A 6 -13.07 -4.27 -11.33
C TYR A 6 -13.16 -4.35 -9.83
N ALA A 7 -13.32 -5.54 -9.28
CA ALA A 7 -13.27 -5.77 -7.86
C ALA A 7 -11.97 -6.50 -7.51
N TYR A 8 -11.31 -6.05 -6.46
CA TYR A 8 -10.11 -6.66 -5.92
C TYR A 8 -10.33 -7.00 -4.45
N LEU A 9 -9.85 -8.17 -4.05
CA LEU A 9 -9.80 -8.61 -2.66
C LEU A 9 -8.36 -8.49 -2.18
N HIS A 10 -8.16 -7.71 -1.13
CA HIS A 10 -6.86 -7.52 -0.48
C HIS A 10 -6.86 -8.12 0.92
N TYR A 11 -5.67 -8.49 1.40
CA TYR A 11 -5.40 -8.62 2.82
C TYR A 11 -4.40 -7.54 3.26
N GLY A 12 -4.83 -6.63 4.14
CA GLY A 12 -4.02 -5.45 4.48
C GLY A 12 -4.71 -4.43 5.37
N TYR A 13 -4.11 -3.24 5.45
CA TYR A 13 -4.66 -2.08 6.13
C TYR A 13 -5.33 -1.13 5.14
N ASN A 14 -6.55 -0.72 5.45
CA ASN A 14 -7.21 0.39 4.76
C ASN A 14 -6.68 1.71 5.31
N LEU A 15 -5.79 2.38 4.58
CA LEU A 15 -5.20 3.64 5.00
C LEU A 15 -6.12 4.85 4.74
N GLY A 16 -7.22 4.67 4.00
CA GLY A 16 -8.07 5.79 3.59
C GLY A 16 -7.34 6.73 2.63
N GLY A 17 -7.57 8.03 2.72
CA GLY A 17 -6.93 9.02 1.84
C GLY A 17 -7.68 9.27 0.53
N GLY A 18 -7.02 10.00 -0.39
CA GLY A 18 -7.53 10.51 -1.67
C GLY A 18 -9.01 10.91 -1.63
N GLY A 19 -9.27 12.07 -1.04
CA GLY A 19 -10.62 12.62 -0.89
C GLY A 19 -11.44 12.03 0.27
N THR A 20 -10.95 11.01 0.96
CA THR A 20 -11.50 10.53 2.24
C THR A 20 -10.49 10.72 3.38
N PRO A 21 -10.94 10.83 4.65
CA PRO A 21 -10.03 10.89 5.78
C PRO A 21 -9.07 9.70 5.80
N TRP A 22 -7.84 9.95 6.21
CA TRP A 22 -6.87 8.89 6.46
C TRP A 22 -7.23 8.12 7.73
N ASN A 23 -7.01 6.81 7.71
CA ASN A 23 -7.17 5.94 8.88
C ASN A 23 -5.85 5.81 9.65
N ILE A 24 -5.08 6.90 9.78
CA ILE A 24 -3.78 6.93 10.46
C ILE A 24 -3.95 7.67 11.78
N SER A 25 -3.56 7.02 12.88
CA SER A 25 -3.82 7.50 14.25
C SER A 25 -3.02 8.75 14.62
N GLU A 26 -1.90 8.96 13.94
CA GLU A 26 -0.98 10.08 14.16
C GLU A 26 -1.46 11.40 13.52
N LEU A 27 -2.53 11.38 12.71
CA LEU A 27 -3.04 12.57 12.05
C LEU A 27 -3.99 13.37 12.93
N PRO A 28 -3.99 14.72 12.81
CA PRO A 28 -4.87 15.57 13.59
C PRO A 28 -6.34 15.26 13.30
N SER A 29 -7.12 15.09 14.36
CA SER A 29 -8.55 14.77 14.28
C SER A 29 -9.44 15.99 14.03
N ASP A 30 -8.86 17.19 14.08
CA ASP A 30 -9.54 18.49 13.99
C ASP A 30 -9.47 19.12 12.59
N GLU A 31 -8.74 18.50 11.66
CA GLU A 31 -8.72 18.88 10.25
C GLU A 31 -9.73 18.04 9.45
N ASP A 32 -10.46 18.67 8.52
CA ASP A 32 -11.47 17.97 7.72
C ASP A 32 -10.84 16.91 6.79
N TYR A 33 -9.61 17.17 6.30
CA TYR A 33 -8.85 16.29 5.40
C TYR A 33 -7.34 16.46 5.64
N PRO A 34 -6.79 15.95 6.75
CA PRO A 34 -5.36 16.06 7.02
C PRO A 34 -4.57 15.36 5.92
N GLU A 35 -3.52 16.00 5.41
CA GLU A 35 -2.59 15.33 4.52
C GLU A 35 -1.64 14.45 5.34
N TRP A 36 -1.41 13.22 4.88
CA TRP A 36 -0.42 12.37 5.52
C TRP A 36 0.98 12.77 5.10
N ILE A 37 1.71 13.41 6.01
CA ILE A 37 3.13 13.68 5.82
C ILE A 37 3.94 12.63 6.58
N PRO A 38 4.72 11.77 5.88
CA PRO A 38 5.55 10.76 6.54
C PRO A 38 6.56 11.40 7.49
N SER A 39 6.58 10.97 8.75
CA SER A 39 7.41 11.54 9.82
C SER A 39 8.92 11.34 9.62
N TRP A 40 9.32 10.42 8.73
CA TRP A 40 10.72 10.18 8.37
C TRP A 40 11.21 11.03 7.20
N ILE A 41 10.36 11.93 6.68
CA ILE A 41 10.74 12.93 5.69
C ILE A 41 10.99 14.25 6.43
N ASP A 42 11.99 15.01 5.99
CA ASP A 42 12.26 16.34 6.55
C ASP A 42 11.02 17.23 6.36
N PRO A 43 10.43 17.81 7.43
CA PRO A 43 9.21 18.61 7.34
C PRO A 43 9.37 19.84 6.45
N PHE A 44 10.58 20.35 6.25
CA PHE A 44 10.83 21.50 5.37
C PHE A 44 10.85 21.13 3.89
N GLU A 45 11.07 19.86 3.56
CA GLU A 45 11.11 19.34 2.19
C GLU A 45 9.89 18.45 1.87
N ALA A 46 9.12 18.06 2.89
CA ALA A 46 8.07 17.06 2.80
C ALA A 46 7.02 17.34 1.73
N ALA A 47 6.51 18.57 1.65
CA ALA A 47 5.49 18.94 0.67
C ALA A 47 6.01 18.81 -0.77
N ASP A 48 7.26 19.18 -1.03
CA ASP A 48 7.86 19.04 -2.36
C ASP A 48 8.15 17.57 -2.69
N ILE A 49 8.66 16.80 -1.74
CA ILE A 49 8.96 15.37 -1.91
C ILE A 49 7.70 14.56 -2.18
N VAL A 50 6.63 14.77 -1.41
CA VAL A 50 5.34 14.07 -1.60
C VAL A 50 4.75 14.39 -2.96
N ARG A 51 4.84 15.65 -3.40
CA ARG A 51 4.36 16.09 -4.71
C ARG A 51 5.17 15.50 -5.87
N GLU A 52 6.49 15.35 -5.72
CA GLU A 52 7.37 14.87 -6.78
C GLU A 52 7.41 13.34 -6.90
N GLN A 53 7.43 12.61 -5.77
CA GLN A 53 7.59 11.15 -5.75
C GLN A 53 6.27 10.40 -5.58
N CYS A 54 5.18 11.05 -5.21
CA CYS A 54 3.90 10.42 -4.85
C CYS A 54 4.00 9.37 -3.72
N TYR A 55 2.87 8.98 -3.14
CA TYR A 55 2.87 8.05 -2.00
C TYR A 55 3.37 6.64 -2.36
N TYR A 56 3.16 6.19 -3.61
CA TYR A 56 3.59 4.86 -4.04
C TYR A 56 5.11 4.70 -3.99
N ASP A 57 5.85 5.63 -4.58
CA ASP A 57 7.31 5.52 -4.61
C ASP A 57 7.90 5.74 -3.21
N LEU A 58 7.35 6.67 -2.43
CA LEU A 58 7.80 6.92 -1.05
C LEU A 58 7.63 5.70 -0.15
N VAL A 59 6.47 5.04 -0.19
CA VAL A 59 6.22 3.83 0.59
C VAL A 59 7.10 2.68 0.11
N GLU A 60 7.21 2.47 -1.21
CA GLU A 60 8.04 1.40 -1.78
C GLU A 60 9.51 1.58 -1.37
N GLU A 61 10.08 2.77 -1.51
CA GLU A 61 11.48 3.05 -1.14
C GLU A 61 11.72 2.87 0.36
N ARG A 62 10.79 3.33 1.20
CA ARG A 62 10.90 3.17 2.64
C ARG A 62 10.88 1.70 3.06
N LEU A 63 9.94 0.91 2.51
CA LEU A 63 9.84 -0.53 2.80
C LEU A 63 11.04 -1.30 2.23
N LEU A 64 11.53 -0.95 1.05
CA LEU A 64 12.75 -1.52 0.49
C LEU A 64 13.95 -1.30 1.40
N ALA A 65 14.11 -0.09 1.94
CA ALA A 65 15.22 0.27 2.80
C ALA A 65 15.14 -0.42 4.17
N GLU A 66 13.98 -0.37 4.83
CA GLU A 66 13.81 -0.76 6.23
C GLU A 66 13.42 -2.24 6.41
N VAL A 67 12.64 -2.80 5.49
CA VAL A 67 12.21 -4.21 5.52
C VAL A 67 13.07 -5.05 4.56
N GLY A 68 13.28 -4.56 3.33
CA GLY A 68 14.06 -5.26 2.31
C GLY A 68 15.58 -5.20 2.52
N GLY A 69 16.06 -4.31 3.39
CA GLY A 69 17.48 -4.05 3.62
C GLY A 69 18.22 -3.53 2.38
N PHE A 70 17.50 -2.97 1.41
CA PHE A 70 18.03 -2.53 0.12
C PHE A 70 18.14 -1.01 0.09
N ARG A 71 19.35 -0.50 0.28
CA ARG A 71 19.68 0.95 0.27
C ARG A 71 20.61 1.34 -0.89
N GLU A 72 20.86 0.42 -1.83
CA GLU A 72 21.67 0.70 -3.01
C GLU A 72 21.01 1.81 -3.84
N ARG A 73 21.80 2.78 -4.29
CA ARG A 73 21.37 3.77 -5.27
C ARG A 73 21.88 3.37 -6.65
N ARG A 74 21.08 3.60 -7.68
CA ARG A 74 21.51 3.36 -9.06
C ARG A 74 22.63 4.34 -9.43
N THR A 75 23.86 3.86 -9.48
CA THR A 75 25.00 4.60 -10.04
C THR A 75 25.23 4.18 -11.50
N ASP A 76 25.90 5.00 -12.29
CA ASP A 76 26.28 4.62 -13.66
C ASP A 76 27.25 3.42 -13.71
N HIS A 77 27.96 3.15 -12.61
CA HIS A 77 28.94 2.06 -12.50
C HIS A 77 28.31 0.71 -12.15
N ASP A 78 27.19 0.70 -11.39
CA ASP A 78 26.55 -0.51 -10.87
C ASP A 78 25.26 -0.92 -11.62
N LYS A 79 25.07 -0.43 -12.86
CA LYS A 79 23.90 -0.76 -13.69
C LYS A 79 23.68 -2.26 -13.86
N SER A 80 24.77 -3.04 -13.86
CA SER A 80 24.73 -4.50 -13.95
C SER A 80 24.11 -5.13 -12.70
N GLY A 81 22.91 -5.68 -12.83
CA GLY A 81 22.26 -6.49 -11.79
C GLY A 81 21.53 -5.71 -10.71
N TYR A 82 21.60 -4.36 -10.70
CA TYR A 82 20.85 -3.51 -9.75
C TYR A 82 19.36 -3.86 -9.73
N TYR A 83 18.71 -3.90 -10.90
CA TYR A 83 17.28 -4.20 -10.99
C TYR A 83 16.93 -5.61 -10.51
N MET A 84 17.82 -6.59 -10.72
CA MET A 84 17.61 -7.95 -10.19
C MET A 84 17.67 -7.98 -8.67
N ARG A 85 18.64 -7.26 -8.06
CA ARG A 85 18.77 -7.17 -6.60
C ARG A 85 17.61 -6.39 -5.98
N ARG A 86 17.20 -5.29 -6.60
CA ARG A 86 16.02 -4.51 -6.19
C ARG A 86 14.75 -5.36 -6.28
N HIS A 87 14.55 -6.09 -7.37
CA HIS A 87 13.41 -7.00 -7.53
C HIS A 87 13.40 -8.10 -6.48
N ALA A 88 14.56 -8.68 -6.18
CA ALA A 88 14.68 -9.67 -5.11
C ALA A 88 14.42 -9.07 -3.72
N ALA A 89 14.73 -7.79 -3.50
CA ALA A 89 14.36 -7.07 -2.28
C ALA A 89 12.85 -6.80 -2.21
N LEU A 90 12.22 -6.33 -3.29
CA LEU A 90 10.77 -6.15 -3.38
C LEU A 90 10.02 -7.44 -3.07
N LYS A 91 10.44 -8.56 -3.65
CA LYS A 91 9.84 -9.88 -3.34
C LYS A 91 9.96 -10.28 -1.87
N ARG A 92 11.06 -9.87 -1.19
CA ARG A 92 11.25 -10.14 0.24
C ARG A 92 10.35 -9.25 1.10
N VAL A 93 10.17 -7.99 0.71
CA VAL A 93 9.19 -7.09 1.34
C VAL A 93 7.79 -7.69 1.19
N GLY A 94 7.36 -7.93 -0.06
CA GLY A 94 6.08 -8.54 -0.41
C GLY A 94 4.86 -7.75 0.06
N ILE A 95 5.03 -6.46 0.35
CA ILE A 95 3.98 -5.55 0.81
C ILE A 95 3.98 -4.36 -0.15
N GLU A 96 2.79 -3.99 -0.60
CA GLU A 96 2.58 -2.99 -1.65
C GLU A 96 1.49 -2.01 -1.24
N LEU A 97 1.58 -0.77 -1.73
CA LEU A 97 0.54 0.24 -1.60
C LEU A 97 -0.25 0.28 -2.90
N SER A 98 -1.57 0.10 -2.82
CA SER A 98 -2.47 0.22 -3.97
C SER A 98 -3.51 1.31 -3.72
N GLY A 99 -3.81 2.11 -4.76
CA GLY A 99 -4.92 3.04 -4.73
C GLY A 99 -6.15 2.45 -5.43
N HIS A 100 -7.32 2.70 -4.85
CA HIS A 100 -8.60 2.16 -5.32
C HIS A 100 -9.66 3.26 -5.33
N GLY A 101 -10.78 3.03 -6.01
CA GLY A 101 -11.90 3.97 -6.07
C GLY A 101 -11.76 5.10 -7.10
N TYR A 102 -10.57 5.29 -7.69
CA TYR A 102 -10.32 6.34 -8.67
C TYR A 102 -11.34 6.29 -9.81
N MET A 103 -12.03 7.42 -10.05
CA MET A 103 -12.79 7.67 -11.27
C MET A 103 -12.17 8.87 -11.99
N PRO A 104 -12.14 8.90 -13.33
CA PRO A 104 -11.55 10.02 -14.09
C PRO A 104 -12.15 11.41 -13.76
N ASP A 105 -13.35 11.45 -13.19
CA ASP A 105 -14.12 12.64 -12.80
C ASP A 105 -14.27 12.81 -11.28
N SER A 106 -13.62 11.98 -10.46
CA SER A 106 -13.71 12.04 -9.00
C SER A 106 -12.37 11.77 -8.33
N GLU A 107 -11.98 12.66 -7.42
CA GLU A 107 -10.78 12.51 -6.57
C GLU A 107 -10.95 11.44 -5.46
N ILE A 108 -12.08 10.73 -5.42
CA ILE A 108 -12.40 9.75 -4.37
C ILE A 108 -11.62 8.47 -4.65
N GLY A 109 -10.41 8.35 -4.09
CA GLY A 109 -9.66 7.11 -4.10
C GLY A 109 -8.88 6.87 -2.81
N GLY A 110 -9.10 5.72 -2.17
CA GLY A 110 -8.39 5.35 -0.94
C GLY A 110 -7.15 4.51 -1.23
N TYR A 111 -6.22 4.49 -0.29
CA TYR A 111 -5.04 3.66 -0.30
C TYR A 111 -5.21 2.42 0.59
N VAL A 112 -4.72 1.30 0.10
CA VAL A 112 -4.62 0.04 0.84
C VAL A 112 -3.16 -0.39 0.85
N LEU A 113 -2.62 -0.63 2.05
CA LEU A 113 -1.33 -1.29 2.21
C LEU A 113 -1.57 -2.79 2.40
N HIS A 114 -1.15 -3.62 1.44
CA HIS A 114 -1.51 -5.04 1.40
C HIS A 114 -0.31 -5.95 1.16
N ILE A 115 -0.46 -7.18 1.61
CA ILE A 115 0.48 -8.29 1.37
C ILE A 115 -0.06 -9.28 0.33
N TYR A 116 -1.37 -9.23 0.09
CA TYR A 116 -2.08 -10.07 -0.85
C TYR A 116 -3.14 -9.26 -1.58
N GLU A 117 -3.24 -9.49 -2.88
CA GLU A 117 -4.26 -8.95 -3.77
C GLU A 117 -4.70 -10.06 -4.75
N THR A 118 -6.00 -10.11 -5.03
CA THR A 118 -6.51 -10.90 -6.15
C THR A 118 -7.73 -10.23 -6.76
N SER A 119 -7.91 -10.36 -8.07
CA SER A 119 -9.13 -9.88 -8.72
C SER A 119 -10.27 -10.84 -8.46
N VAL A 120 -11.45 -10.30 -8.15
CA VAL A 120 -12.67 -11.06 -7.95
C VAL A 120 -13.72 -10.62 -8.96
N GLN A 121 -14.48 -11.58 -9.48
CA GLN A 121 -15.59 -11.23 -10.38
C GLN A 121 -16.72 -10.62 -9.54
N PRO A 122 -17.22 -9.42 -9.89
CA PRO A 122 -18.27 -8.76 -9.10
C PRO A 122 -19.55 -9.59 -8.97
N MET A 123 -19.83 -10.45 -9.96
CA MET A 123 -21.02 -11.28 -10.02
C MET A 123 -20.84 -12.66 -9.35
N ASP A 124 -19.61 -13.05 -9.01
CA ASP A 124 -19.33 -14.32 -8.35
C ASP A 124 -18.00 -14.30 -7.55
N PRO A 125 -17.96 -13.61 -6.41
CA PRO A 125 -16.76 -13.52 -5.58
C PRO A 125 -16.42 -14.84 -4.88
N ALA A 126 -17.40 -15.73 -4.68
CA ALA A 126 -17.22 -16.98 -3.93
C ALA A 126 -16.68 -18.14 -4.79
N TYR A 127 -16.93 -18.14 -6.09
CA TYR A 127 -16.49 -19.23 -6.98
C TYR A 127 -15.01 -19.10 -7.41
N ALA A 128 -14.41 -17.92 -7.21
CA ALA A 128 -13.02 -17.64 -7.56
C ALA A 128 -12.04 -17.64 -6.37
N VAL A 129 -12.53 -17.56 -5.13
CA VAL A 129 -11.68 -17.36 -3.95
C VAL A 129 -11.87 -18.49 -2.92
N ASP A 130 -10.80 -19.25 -2.70
CA ASP A 130 -10.72 -20.22 -1.61
C ASP A 130 -10.24 -19.53 -0.32
N PHE A 131 -11.20 -18.99 0.44
CA PHE A 131 -10.93 -18.30 1.70
C PHE A 131 -10.27 -19.20 2.75
N ALA A 132 -10.52 -20.52 2.74
CA ALA A 132 -9.92 -21.43 3.71
C ALA A 132 -8.42 -21.60 3.44
N SER A 133 -8.03 -21.76 2.17
CA SER A 133 -6.63 -21.79 1.78
C SER A 133 -5.93 -20.45 2.03
N LEU A 134 -6.61 -19.33 1.81
CA LEU A 134 -6.05 -18.01 2.11
C LEU A 134 -5.85 -17.78 3.60
N GLU A 135 -6.78 -18.17 4.45
CA GLU A 135 -6.63 -18.08 5.90
C GLU A 135 -5.48 -18.97 6.40
N HIS A 136 -5.30 -20.16 5.82
CA HIS A 136 -4.16 -21.01 6.15
C HIS A 136 -2.83 -20.33 5.81
N ARG A 137 -2.72 -19.76 4.60
CA ARG A 137 -1.53 -19.04 4.16
C ARG A 137 -1.25 -17.81 5.01
N ARG A 138 -2.28 -17.06 5.39
CA ARG A 138 -2.18 -15.88 6.25
C ARG A 138 -1.45 -16.19 7.56
N VAL A 139 -1.79 -17.32 8.16
CA VAL A 139 -1.16 -17.82 9.39
C VAL A 139 0.23 -18.38 9.10
N GLU A 140 0.38 -19.28 8.12
CA GLU A 140 1.65 -19.95 7.82
C GLU A 140 2.77 -18.98 7.40
N GLU A 141 2.42 -17.96 6.60
CA GLU A 141 3.35 -16.95 6.09
C GLU A 141 3.44 -15.71 7.01
N GLU A 142 2.83 -15.74 8.20
CA GLU A 142 2.85 -14.69 9.23
C GLU A 142 2.49 -13.30 8.66
N TRP A 143 1.40 -13.22 7.90
CA TRP A 143 1.02 -11.99 7.19
C TRP A 143 0.80 -10.80 8.11
N ASP A 144 0.14 -10.99 9.25
CA ASP A 144 -0.11 -9.93 10.23
C ASP A 144 1.20 -9.33 10.74
N GLY A 145 2.14 -10.17 11.15
CA GLY A 145 3.44 -9.73 11.68
C GLY A 145 4.27 -9.00 10.63
N ARG A 146 4.18 -9.41 9.35
CA ARG A 146 4.85 -8.71 8.24
C ARG A 146 4.21 -7.36 7.95
N LEU A 147 2.88 -7.28 7.98
CA LEU A 147 2.15 -6.03 7.84
C LEU A 147 2.45 -5.06 9.00
N ASP A 148 2.49 -5.56 10.24
CA ASP A 148 2.90 -4.78 11.42
C ASP A 148 4.34 -4.26 11.29
N GLN A 149 5.26 -5.06 10.74
CA GLN A 149 6.63 -4.64 10.45
C GLN A 149 6.66 -3.51 9.41
N ALA A 150 5.84 -3.59 8.36
CA ALA A 150 5.73 -2.53 7.37
C ALA A 150 5.14 -1.24 7.97
N MET A 151 4.07 -1.33 8.76
CA MET A 151 3.49 -0.18 9.47
C MET A 151 4.52 0.47 10.40
N SER A 152 5.33 -0.32 11.09
CA SER A 152 6.42 0.17 11.94
C SER A 152 7.53 0.85 11.15
N ALA A 153 7.93 0.28 10.00
CA ALA A 153 8.91 0.89 9.09
C ALA A 153 8.41 2.22 8.52
N LEU A 154 7.12 2.26 8.23
CA LEU A 154 6.35 3.43 7.84
C LEU A 154 5.85 4.23 9.05
N GLN A 155 6.35 4.03 10.27
CA GLN A 155 6.00 4.82 11.46
C GLN A 155 4.55 5.32 11.55
N ILE A 156 3.58 4.48 11.17
CA ILE A 156 2.15 4.79 11.14
C ILE A 156 1.39 3.70 11.88
N THR A 157 0.31 4.08 12.54
CA THR A 157 -0.61 3.15 13.19
C THR A 157 -1.98 3.29 12.58
N CYS A 158 -2.50 2.22 11.97
CA CYS A 158 -3.85 2.23 11.44
C CYS A 158 -4.88 2.25 12.58
N THR A 159 -5.97 2.98 12.42
CA THR A 159 -7.07 3.02 13.39
C THR A 159 -7.84 1.69 13.48
N GLN A 160 -7.67 0.83 12.47
CA GLN A 160 -8.27 -0.51 12.39
C GLN A 160 -7.19 -1.56 12.13
N PRO A 161 -7.35 -2.79 12.66
CA PRO A 161 -6.42 -3.88 12.38
C PRO A 161 -6.45 -4.30 10.90
N ALA A 162 -5.43 -5.03 10.46
CA ALA A 162 -5.40 -5.62 9.13
C ALA A 162 -6.56 -6.59 8.93
N GLY A 163 -7.06 -6.66 7.70
CA GLY A 163 -8.19 -7.52 7.37
C GLY A 163 -8.39 -7.72 5.89
N TRP A 164 -9.41 -8.51 5.57
CA TRP A 164 -9.89 -8.70 4.20
C TRP A 164 -10.66 -7.46 3.75
N LEU A 165 -10.22 -6.86 2.64
CA LEU A 165 -10.78 -5.63 2.07
C LEU A 165 -11.24 -5.91 0.64
N LEU A 166 -12.52 -5.70 0.38
CA LEU A 166 -13.07 -5.74 -0.97
C LEU A 166 -13.16 -4.31 -1.51
N VAL A 167 -12.39 -4.02 -2.56
CA VAL A 167 -12.29 -2.67 -3.14
C VAL A 167 -12.66 -2.70 -4.61
N ALA A 168 -13.26 -1.60 -5.08
CA ALA A 168 -13.56 -1.39 -6.49
C ALA A 168 -12.50 -0.49 -7.11
N SER A 169 -12.14 -0.77 -8.36
CA SER A 169 -11.30 0.08 -9.20
C SER A 169 -12.00 0.33 -10.53
N TYR A 170 -11.96 1.56 -11.00
CA TYR A 170 -12.54 1.97 -12.27
C TYR A 170 -11.39 2.40 -13.18
N THR A 171 -11.31 1.78 -14.36
CA THR A 171 -10.36 2.13 -15.42
C THR A 171 -11.04 2.95 -16.51
#